data_AF-A0A9X4QSA2-F1
#
_entry.id   AF-A0A9X4QSA2-F1
#
_cell.length_a   1.000
_cell.length_b   1.000
_cell.length_c   1.000
_cell.angle_alpha   90.00
_cell.angle_beta   90.00
_cell.angle_gamma   90.00
#
_symmetry.space_group_name_H-M   'P 1'
#
loop_
_entity.id
_entity.type
_entity.pdbx_description
1 polymer ?
#
loop_
_entity_poly.entity_id
_entity_poly.type
_entity_poly.pdbx_seq_one_letter_code
_entity_poly.pdbx_strand_id
1 'polypeptide(L)'
;MAPHDEAFKKLLQTFFKEFIQLFFPELDEWIDYSHTRLLMQELLVDIVGAEARQLDLLIETKLKGQDAYILIHLEPQSYRDPKFVERMYIYFSRLFEKYRADHKLIVPIAVFTGDGMKNEPDTLSMALPWHEIFRFRMLKLELGQQDWRRFIDSDNPVAAALLAKMGYNKKGQTQLEARLFIDAAAHEGQAGQRQAGARPLHSGFVLRAGSYRREVDYARIRQLASRRGGTDYGTDAGVGTMGLRTGNKGRH
;
A
#
# COMPACT_ATOMS: atom_id res chain seq x y z
N MET A 1 -18.92 -3.15 -10.23
CA MET A 1 -17.58 -2.54 -10.21
C MET A 1 -16.71 -3.29 -11.21
N ALA A 2 -15.83 -2.63 -11.98
CA ALA A 2 -15.05 -3.35 -12.99
C ALA A 2 -13.95 -4.20 -12.33
N PRO A 3 -13.58 -5.38 -12.86
CA PRO A 3 -12.52 -6.23 -12.29
C PRO A 3 -11.17 -5.53 -12.12
N HIS A 4 -10.91 -4.49 -12.91
CA HIS A 4 -9.70 -3.67 -12.82
C HIS A 4 -9.68 -2.77 -11.58
N ASP A 5 -10.84 -2.27 -11.13
CA ASP A 5 -10.93 -1.42 -9.94
C ASP A 5 -10.70 -2.24 -8.66
N GLU A 6 -11.21 -3.47 -8.61
CA GLU A 6 -10.99 -4.39 -7.47
C GLU A 6 -9.52 -4.81 -7.34
N ALA A 7 -8.86 -5.14 -8.46
CA ALA A 7 -7.44 -5.45 -8.47
C ALA A 7 -6.61 -4.26 -7.96
N PHE A 8 -6.93 -3.04 -8.39
CA PHE A 8 -6.23 -1.83 -7.94
C PHE A 8 -6.41 -1.58 -6.44
N LYS A 9 -7.63 -1.74 -5.91
CA LYS A 9 -7.87 -1.64 -4.46
C LYS A 9 -7.06 -2.67 -3.68
N LYS A 10 -7.04 -3.92 -4.14
CA LYS A 10 -6.26 -5.00 -3.50
C LYS A 10 -4.75 -4.71 -3.54
N LEU A 11 -4.25 -4.13 -4.63
CA LEU A 11 -2.87 -3.65 -4.72
C LEU A 11 -2.59 -2.59 -3.65
N LEU A 12 -3.43 -1.58 -3.51
CA LEU A 12 -3.26 -0.52 -2.51
C LEU A 12 -3.33 -1.06 -1.08
N GLN A 13 -4.21 -2.03 -0.81
CA GLN A 13 -4.30 -2.68 0.50
C GLN A 13 -3.04 -3.49 0.84
N THR A 14 -2.48 -4.18 -0.16
CA THR A 14 -1.34 -5.10 0.03
C THR A 14 -0.02 -4.35 0.07
N PHE A 15 0.14 -3.32 -0.77
CA PHE A 15 1.38 -2.60 -1.00
C PHE A 15 1.26 -1.11 -0.62
N PHE A 16 0.51 -0.83 0.44
CA PHE A 16 0.26 0.54 0.91
C PHE A 16 1.55 1.32 1.14
N LYS A 17 2.51 0.72 1.87
CA LYS A 17 3.81 1.35 2.15
C LYS A 17 4.56 1.66 0.86
N GLU A 18 4.72 0.67 -0.01
CA GLU A 18 5.42 0.82 -1.29
C GLU A 18 4.75 1.86 -2.19
N PHE A 19 3.42 1.98 -2.13
CA PHE A 19 2.67 2.97 -2.88
C PHE A 19 2.94 4.40 -2.37
N ILE A 20 2.88 4.63 -1.05
CA ILE A 20 3.17 5.94 -0.46
C ILE A 20 4.64 6.32 -0.72
N GLN A 21 5.59 5.39 -0.54
CA GLN A 21 7.00 5.62 -0.85
C GLN A 21 7.24 6.02 -2.30
N LEU A 22 6.47 5.46 -3.23
CA LEU A 22 6.67 5.68 -4.65
C LEU A 22 6.09 7.01 -5.13
N PHE A 23 4.91 7.39 -4.64
CA PHE A 23 4.14 8.52 -5.19
C PHE A 23 3.98 9.71 -4.26
N PHE A 24 4.21 9.53 -2.96
CA PHE A 24 4.10 10.58 -1.94
C PHE A 24 5.29 10.52 -0.97
N PRO A 25 6.54 10.67 -1.48
CA PRO A 25 7.74 10.53 -0.65
C PRO A 25 7.78 11.56 0.49
N GLU A 26 7.24 12.76 0.29
CA GLU A 26 7.13 13.77 1.34
C GLU A 26 6.18 13.34 2.47
N LEU A 27 5.19 12.49 2.19
CA LEU A 27 4.30 11.92 3.20
C LEU A 27 4.97 10.70 3.88
N ASP A 28 5.71 9.88 3.14
CA ASP A 28 6.48 8.73 3.69
C ASP A 28 7.44 9.16 4.81
N GLU A 29 8.04 10.35 4.70
CA GLU A 29 8.91 10.91 5.73
C GLU A 29 8.24 11.04 7.11
N TRP A 30 6.91 11.19 7.14
CA TRP A 30 6.12 11.41 8.36
C TRP A 30 5.40 10.17 8.88
N ILE A 31 5.42 9.05 8.13
CA ILE A 31 4.68 7.84 8.50
C ILE A 31 5.60 6.84 9.18
N ASP A 32 5.10 6.24 10.26
CA ASP A 32 5.62 5.02 10.86
C ASP A 32 4.70 3.83 10.55
N TYR A 33 5.18 2.94 9.70
CA TYR A 33 4.49 1.72 9.25
C TYR A 33 4.57 0.55 10.26
N SER A 34 5.21 0.73 11.42
CA SER A 34 5.26 -0.29 12.48
C SER A 34 3.86 -0.70 12.96
N HIS A 35 2.90 0.22 12.81
CA HIS A 35 1.49 -0.02 13.01
C HIS A 35 0.72 0.50 11.79
N THR A 36 0.18 -0.40 10.98
CA THR A 36 -0.70 -0.07 9.85
C THR A 36 -1.91 -0.99 9.89
N ARG A 37 -3.10 -0.38 9.95
CA ARG A 37 -4.38 -1.08 10.05
C ARG A 37 -5.33 -0.55 8.99
N LEU A 38 -5.85 -1.45 8.16
CA LEU A 38 -6.99 -1.12 7.30
C LEU A 38 -8.24 -1.04 8.19
N LEU A 39 -8.85 0.15 8.27
CA LEU A 39 -10.16 0.32 8.88
C LEU A 39 -11.19 -0.10 7.83
N MET A 40 -11.86 -1.22 8.07
CA MET A 40 -12.87 -1.69 7.12
C MET A 40 -14.00 -0.66 6.96
N GLN A 41 -14.09 -0.15 5.74
CA GLN A 41 -15.27 0.36 5.05
C GLN A 41 -16.34 1.03 5.94
N GLU A 42 -16.10 2.30 6.26
CA GLU A 42 -17.15 3.15 6.78
C GLU A 42 -18.20 3.43 5.70
N LEU A 43 -19.46 3.15 6.02
CA LEU A 43 -20.60 3.63 5.24
C LEU A 43 -20.84 5.09 5.61
N LEU A 44 -20.37 6.00 4.75
CA LEU A 44 -20.73 7.40 4.89
C LEU A 44 -22.05 7.62 4.12
N VAL A 45 -23.14 7.80 4.87
CA VAL A 45 -24.47 8.06 4.30
C VAL A 45 -24.48 9.46 3.71
N ASP A 46 -24.47 9.62 2.39
CA ASP A 46 -24.53 10.95 1.79
C ASP A 46 -25.90 11.60 2.05
N ILE A 47 -25.90 12.77 2.70
CA ILE A 47 -27.13 13.52 2.98
C ILE A 47 -27.57 14.29 1.72
N VAL A 48 -26.67 14.47 0.73
CA VAL A 48 -26.92 15.26 -0.47
C VAL A 48 -27.66 14.48 -1.57
N GLY A 49 -27.80 13.14 -1.45
CA GLY A 49 -28.34 12.34 -2.57
C GLY A 49 -28.92 10.96 -2.25
N ALA A 50 -29.21 10.62 -0.99
CA ALA A 50 -29.82 9.33 -0.60
C ALA A 50 -29.07 8.05 -1.03
N GLU A 51 -27.81 8.16 -1.45
CA GLU A 51 -26.94 7.00 -1.71
C GLU A 51 -25.86 6.90 -0.63
N ALA A 52 -25.90 5.83 0.15
CA ALA A 52 -24.80 5.48 1.03
C ALA A 52 -23.62 5.00 0.16
N ARG A 53 -22.49 5.70 0.24
CA ARG A 53 -21.27 5.32 -0.49
C ARG A 53 -20.20 4.92 0.50
N GLN A 54 -19.62 3.77 0.22
CA GLN A 54 -18.59 3.17 1.05
C GLN A 54 -17.26 3.84 0.75
N LEU A 55 -16.51 4.24 1.78
CA LEU A 55 -15.13 4.68 1.58
C LEU A 55 -14.31 3.53 0.99
N ASP A 56 -13.52 3.84 -0.03
CA ASP A 56 -12.77 2.82 -0.74
C ASP A 56 -11.66 2.23 0.12
N LEU A 57 -10.79 3.06 0.69
CA LEU A 57 -9.72 2.64 1.59
C LEU A 57 -9.49 3.68 2.70
N LEU A 58 -9.58 3.22 3.95
CA LEU A 58 -9.27 4.02 5.13
C LEU A 58 -8.20 3.29 5.94
N ILE A 59 -7.02 3.89 6.06
CA ILE A 59 -5.86 3.27 6.69
C ILE A 59 -5.45 4.11 7.90
N GLU A 60 -5.36 3.46 9.05
CA GLU A 60 -4.77 4.03 10.25
C GLU A 60 -3.30 3.62 10.34
N THR A 61 -2.44 4.59 10.60
CA THR A 61 -1.02 4.32 10.88
C THR A 61 -0.46 5.35 11.86
N LYS A 62 0.83 5.30 12.20
CA LYS A 62 1.43 6.20 13.19
C LYS A 62 2.19 7.34 12.54
N LEU A 63 2.27 8.47 13.24
CA LEU A 63 3.20 9.55 12.91
C LEU A 63 4.60 9.18 13.39
N LYS A 64 5.59 9.38 12.53
CA LYS A 64 6.99 9.12 12.86
C LYS A 64 7.47 10.04 13.97
N GLY A 65 8.10 9.45 14.98
CA GLY A 65 8.63 10.19 16.13
C GLY A 65 7.58 10.80 17.06
N GLN A 66 6.29 10.45 16.89
CA GLN A 66 5.19 10.91 17.74
C GLN A 66 4.31 9.73 18.11
N ASP A 67 3.87 9.63 19.37
CA ASP A 67 2.85 8.63 19.73
C ASP A 67 1.46 9.18 19.41
N ALA A 68 1.16 9.26 18.11
CA ALA A 68 -0.09 9.77 17.58
C ALA A 68 -0.46 9.04 16.28
N TYR A 69 -1.76 8.83 16.07
CA TYR A 69 -2.27 8.21 14.85
C TYR A 69 -2.51 9.25 13.74
N ILE A 70 -2.30 8.80 12.51
CA ILE A 70 -2.68 9.46 11.27
C ILE A 70 -3.67 8.55 10.54
N LEU A 71 -4.70 9.16 9.96
CA LEU A 71 -5.72 8.49 9.18
C LEU A 71 -5.58 8.87 7.71
N ILE A 72 -5.41 7.89 6.84
CA ILE A 72 -5.21 8.11 5.41
C ILE A 72 -6.42 7.57 4.66
N HIS A 73 -7.15 8.46 4.00
CA HIS A 73 -8.27 8.11 3.14
C HIS A 73 -7.80 8.12 1.69
N LEU A 74 -7.81 6.95 1.06
CA LEU A 74 -7.41 6.75 -0.33
C LEU A 74 -8.65 6.45 -1.18
N GLU A 75 -8.89 7.28 -2.19
CA GLU A 75 -10.04 7.16 -3.10
C GLU A 75 -9.55 7.00 -4.55
N PRO A 76 -9.53 5.77 -5.09
CA PRO A 76 -9.36 5.54 -6.52
C PRO A 76 -10.53 6.08 -7.34
N GLN A 77 -10.24 6.82 -8.42
CA GLN A 77 -11.25 7.37 -9.32
C GLN A 77 -10.88 7.04 -10.77
N SER A 78 -11.72 6.26 -11.45
CA SER A 78 -11.48 5.77 -12.82
C SER A 78 -12.28 6.50 -13.90
N TYR A 79 -13.17 7.42 -13.51
CA TYR A 79 -14.00 8.22 -14.41
C TYR A 79 -14.04 9.68 -13.95
N ARG A 80 -14.36 10.61 -14.85
CA ARG A 80 -14.53 12.02 -14.45
C ARG A 80 -15.82 12.23 -13.68
N ASP A 81 -15.71 12.88 -12.53
CA ASP A 81 -16.84 13.29 -11.70
C ASP A 81 -16.66 14.77 -11.30
N PRO A 82 -17.49 15.68 -11.83
CA PRO A 82 -17.41 17.11 -11.50
C PRO A 82 -17.59 17.42 -10.00
N LYS A 83 -18.24 16.54 -9.24
CA LYS A 83 -18.49 16.70 -7.80
C LYS A 83 -17.46 15.95 -6.94
N PHE A 84 -16.42 15.39 -7.54
CA PHE A 84 -15.44 14.55 -6.83
C PHE A 84 -14.76 15.28 -5.66
N VAL A 85 -14.32 16.53 -5.86
CA VAL A 85 -13.63 17.29 -4.80
C VAL A 85 -14.58 17.64 -3.65
N GLU A 86 -15.84 17.96 -3.97
CA GLU A 86 -16.88 18.19 -2.98
C GLU A 86 -17.15 16.92 -2.15
N ARG A 87 -17.23 15.75 -2.81
CA ARG A 87 -17.34 14.45 -2.12
C ARG A 87 -16.15 14.19 -1.19
N MET A 88 -14.93 14.43 -1.65
CA MET A 88 -13.72 14.25 -0.84
C MET A 88 -13.73 15.16 0.41
N TYR A 89 -14.24 16.39 0.28
CA TYR A 89 -14.43 17.28 1.42
C TYR A 89 -15.48 16.75 2.41
N ILE A 90 -16.62 16.25 1.92
CA ILE A 90 -17.66 15.64 2.75
C ILE A 90 -17.10 14.44 3.53
N TYR A 91 -16.33 13.57 2.85
CA TYR A 91 -15.68 12.43 3.48
C TYR A 91 -14.68 12.85 4.55
N PHE A 92 -13.78 13.79 4.21
CA PHE A 92 -12.84 14.36 5.18
C PHE A 92 -13.56 14.92 6.41
N SER A 93 -14.64 15.69 6.21
CA SER A 93 -15.36 16.34 7.30
C SER A 93 -15.99 15.33 8.27
N ARG A 94 -16.52 14.22 7.74
CA ARG A 94 -17.10 13.13 8.55
C ARG A 94 -16.04 12.33 9.28
N LEU A 95 -14.92 12.03 8.60
CA LEU A 95 -13.78 11.39 9.23
C LEU A 95 -13.23 12.28 10.35
N PHE A 96 -13.13 13.58 10.12
CA PHE A 96 -12.69 14.54 11.12
C PHE A 96 -13.63 14.56 12.32
N GLU A 97 -14.94 14.68 12.10
CA GLU A 97 -15.93 14.65 13.17
C GLU A 97 -15.78 13.41 14.06
N LYS A 98 -15.61 12.24 13.42
CA LYS A 98 -15.55 10.93 14.10
C LYS A 98 -14.22 10.67 14.80
N TYR A 99 -13.10 10.98 14.14
CA TYR A 99 -11.78 10.49 14.53
C TYR A 99 -10.86 11.54 15.16
N ARG A 100 -11.23 12.82 15.17
CA ARG A 100 -10.37 13.91 15.72
C ARG A 100 -9.94 13.74 17.18
N ALA A 101 -10.56 12.85 17.94
CA ALA A 101 -10.17 12.57 19.32
C ALA A 101 -8.92 11.67 19.41
N ASP A 102 -8.79 10.69 18.49
CA ASP A 102 -7.76 9.66 18.53
C ASP A 102 -6.71 9.84 17.40
N HIS A 103 -7.09 10.50 16.30
CA HIS A 103 -6.23 10.72 15.13
C HIS A 103 -5.86 12.20 15.02
N LYS A 104 -4.56 12.48 15.04
CA LYS A 104 -4.01 13.83 14.99
C LYS A 104 -4.09 14.45 13.60
N LEU A 105 -4.04 13.62 12.56
CA LEU A 105 -4.05 14.06 11.17
C LEU A 105 -4.92 13.15 10.32
N ILE A 106 -5.65 13.74 9.37
CA ILE A 106 -6.43 13.03 8.37
C ILE A 106 -5.94 13.49 6.99
N VAL A 107 -5.47 12.57 6.17
CA VAL A 107 -4.89 12.85 4.86
C VAL A 107 -5.77 12.25 3.76
N PRO A 108 -6.54 13.07 3.05
CA PRO A 108 -7.27 12.64 1.87
C PRO A 108 -6.35 12.56 0.66
N ILE A 109 -6.39 11.44 -0.05
CA ILE A 109 -5.59 11.15 -1.23
C ILE A 109 -6.50 10.63 -2.35
N ALA A 110 -6.53 11.35 -3.47
CA ALA A 110 -7.21 10.92 -4.69
C ALA A 110 -6.24 10.21 -5.63
N VAL A 111 -6.65 9.08 -6.21
CA VAL A 111 -5.83 8.35 -7.19
C VAL A 111 -6.59 8.18 -8.50
N PHE A 112 -6.25 9.00 -9.49
CA PHE A 112 -6.89 9.00 -10.79
C PHE A 112 -6.27 7.96 -11.71
N THR A 113 -7.06 6.98 -12.13
CA THR A 113 -6.62 5.80 -12.89
C THR A 113 -7.29 5.66 -14.28
N GLY A 114 -8.21 6.58 -14.59
CA GLY A 114 -8.95 6.62 -15.84
C GLY A 114 -8.14 7.22 -16.99
N ASP A 115 -8.41 6.77 -18.21
CA ASP A 115 -7.77 7.31 -19.40
C ASP A 115 -8.16 8.78 -19.60
N GLY A 116 -7.18 9.64 -19.88
CA GLY A 116 -7.41 11.06 -20.11
C GLY A 116 -7.76 11.89 -18.88
N MET A 117 -7.71 11.31 -17.67
CA MET A 117 -7.80 12.06 -16.41
C MET A 117 -6.51 12.84 -16.20
N LYS A 118 -6.58 14.15 -16.39
CA LYS A 118 -5.45 15.07 -16.36
C LYS A 118 -5.93 16.43 -15.87
N ASN A 119 -5.12 17.07 -15.02
CA ASN A 119 -5.44 18.37 -14.43
C ASN A 119 -6.77 18.34 -13.67
N GLU A 120 -7.06 17.22 -13.00
CA GLU A 120 -8.23 17.08 -12.15
C GLU A 120 -8.08 18.03 -10.95
N PRO A 121 -9.15 18.72 -10.53
CA PRO A 121 -9.10 19.64 -9.41
C PRO A 121 -8.79 18.91 -8.10
N ASP A 122 -8.01 19.55 -7.23
CA ASP A 122 -7.63 19.02 -5.90
C ASP A 122 -8.06 19.91 -4.72
N THR A 123 -8.69 21.04 -5.03
CA THR A 123 -8.99 22.08 -4.05
C THR A 123 -10.46 22.45 -4.13
N LEU A 124 -11.13 22.47 -2.98
CA LEU A 124 -12.45 23.08 -2.79
C LEU A 124 -12.26 24.32 -1.91
N SER A 125 -12.75 25.47 -2.37
CA SER A 125 -12.63 26.71 -1.62
C SER A 125 -13.91 27.51 -1.66
N MET A 126 -14.18 28.23 -0.58
CA MET A 126 -15.26 29.21 -0.50
C MET A 126 -14.68 30.50 0.07
N ALA A 127 -14.99 31.62 -0.57
CA ALA A 127 -14.46 32.92 -0.20
C ALA A 127 -15.47 34.03 -0.51
N LEU A 128 -15.48 35.05 0.33
CA LEU A 128 -15.98 36.39 -0.02
C LEU A 128 -14.87 37.12 -0.79
N PRO A 129 -15.18 38.20 -1.55
CA PRO A 129 -14.17 38.94 -2.30
C PRO A 129 -12.95 39.41 -1.49
N TRP A 130 -13.10 39.54 -0.18
CA TRP A 130 -12.11 40.06 0.76
C TRP A 130 -11.71 39.06 1.86
N HIS A 131 -12.20 37.81 1.83
CA HIS A 131 -11.95 36.84 2.90
C HIS A 131 -12.11 35.38 2.43
N GLU A 132 -11.10 34.54 2.65
CA GLU A 132 -11.20 33.09 2.46
C GLU A 132 -11.96 32.47 3.63
N ILE A 133 -13.14 31.88 3.37
CA ILE A 133 -13.95 31.23 4.40
C ILE A 133 -13.39 29.84 4.69
N PHE A 134 -13.05 29.08 3.64
CA PHE A 134 -12.30 27.83 3.79
C PHE A 134 -11.55 27.47 2.51
N ARG A 135 -10.50 26.67 2.67
CA ARG A 135 -9.79 25.98 1.60
C ARG A 135 -9.47 24.55 2.04
N PHE A 136 -10.13 23.59 1.41
CA PHE A 136 -9.84 22.18 1.52
C PHE A 136 -8.95 21.76 0.35
N ARG A 137 -7.87 21.02 0.62
CA ARG A 137 -6.95 20.50 -0.40
C ARG A 137 -6.59 19.06 -0.10
N MET A 138 -6.68 18.20 -1.11
CA MET A 138 -6.26 16.81 -1.04
C MET A 138 -4.93 16.58 -1.75
N LEU A 139 -4.23 15.52 -1.36
CA LEU A 139 -3.17 14.98 -2.20
C LEU A 139 -3.81 14.29 -3.40
N LYS A 140 -3.14 14.33 -4.55
CA LYS A 140 -3.60 13.61 -5.73
C LYS A 140 -2.46 12.93 -6.47
N LEU A 141 -2.80 11.81 -7.11
CA LEU A 141 -1.96 11.12 -8.07
C LEU A 141 -2.75 10.92 -9.36
N GLU A 142 -2.25 11.48 -10.45
CA GLU A 142 -2.77 11.22 -11.80
C GLU A 142 -1.85 10.20 -12.49
N LEU A 143 -2.24 8.90 -12.47
CA LEU A 143 -1.37 7.82 -12.94
C LEU A 143 -1.01 7.95 -14.42
N GLY A 144 -1.97 8.37 -15.25
CA GLY A 144 -1.75 8.58 -16.68
C GLY A 144 -0.81 9.75 -17.02
N GLN A 145 -0.40 10.55 -16.03
CA GLN A 145 0.58 11.62 -16.19
C GLN A 145 1.99 11.24 -15.71
N GLN A 146 2.15 10.08 -15.08
CA GLN A 146 3.46 9.62 -14.65
C GLN A 146 4.25 9.10 -15.85
N ASP A 147 5.51 9.53 -15.99
CA ASP A 147 6.39 8.97 -17.02
C ASP A 147 6.85 7.58 -16.59
N TRP A 148 6.22 6.55 -17.16
CA TRP A 148 6.52 5.14 -16.90
C TRP A 148 8.01 4.79 -17.03
N ARG A 149 8.80 5.54 -17.82
CA ARG A 149 10.24 5.30 -18.00
C ARG A 149 11.02 5.46 -16.69
N ARG A 150 10.51 6.28 -15.77
CA ARG A 150 11.10 6.45 -14.43
C ARG A 150 10.90 5.22 -13.54
N PHE A 151 9.98 4.33 -13.92
CA PHE A 151 9.50 3.24 -13.09
C PHE A 151 9.86 1.86 -13.64
N ILE A 152 10.30 1.76 -14.91
CA ILE A 152 10.51 0.46 -15.58
C ILE A 152 11.62 -0.39 -14.94
N ASP A 153 12.65 0.25 -14.40
CA ASP A 153 13.78 -0.42 -13.74
C ASP A 153 13.66 -0.40 -12.20
N SER A 154 12.49 -0.02 -11.67
CA SER A 154 12.25 0.03 -10.23
C SER A 154 12.05 -1.37 -9.66
N ASP A 155 12.73 -1.66 -8.54
CA ASP A 155 12.49 -2.87 -7.74
C ASP A 155 11.20 -2.75 -6.88
N ASN A 156 10.46 -1.63 -6.97
CA ASN A 156 9.19 -1.44 -6.26
C ASN A 156 8.06 -2.21 -6.96
N PRO A 157 7.35 -3.13 -6.26
CA PRO A 157 6.30 -3.95 -6.85
C PRO A 157 5.09 -3.16 -7.38
N VAL A 158 4.79 -2.02 -6.76
CA VAL A 158 3.72 -1.11 -7.19
C VAL A 158 4.06 -0.49 -8.54
N ALA A 159 5.32 -0.10 -8.75
CA ALA A 159 5.79 0.46 -10.01
C ALA A 159 5.51 -0.51 -11.16
N ALA A 160 5.95 -1.76 -11.02
CA ALA A 160 5.76 -2.81 -12.02
C ALA A 160 4.27 -3.03 -12.35
N ALA A 161 3.42 -3.12 -11.33
CA ALA A 161 1.99 -3.36 -11.51
C ALA A 161 1.23 -2.19 -12.15
N LEU A 162 1.73 -0.95 -12.02
CA LEU A 162 1.06 0.25 -12.52
C LEU A 162 1.61 0.79 -13.85
N LEU A 163 2.70 0.22 -14.39
CA LEU A 163 3.30 0.66 -15.66
C LEU A 163 2.26 0.82 -16.79
N ALA A 164 1.33 -0.12 -16.95
CA ALA A 164 0.29 -0.02 -17.98
C ALA A 164 -0.65 1.17 -17.78
N LYS A 165 -0.99 1.50 -16.54
CA LYS A 165 -1.80 2.68 -16.20
C LYS A 165 -1.05 4.00 -16.41
N MET A 166 0.28 3.95 -16.52
CA MET A 166 1.15 5.07 -16.87
C MET A 166 1.44 5.16 -18.39
N GLY A 167 0.75 4.37 -19.21
CA GLY A 167 0.90 4.41 -20.67
C GLY A 167 2.03 3.52 -21.23
N TYR A 168 2.63 2.65 -20.42
CA TYR A 168 3.53 1.63 -20.96
C TYR A 168 2.76 0.58 -21.75
N ASN A 169 3.14 0.39 -23.01
CA ASN A 169 2.47 -0.51 -23.95
C ASN A 169 3.44 -1.50 -24.60
N LYS A 170 3.89 -2.54 -23.86
CA LYS A 170 4.27 -3.80 -24.53
C LYS A 170 2.99 -4.60 -24.74
N LYS A 171 2.68 -4.94 -25.99
CA LYS A 171 1.51 -5.72 -26.45
C LYS A 171 0.87 -6.58 -25.33
N GLY A 172 -0.19 -6.08 -24.71
CA GLY A 172 -1.22 -6.84 -23.98
C GLY A 172 -0.87 -7.58 -22.67
N GLN A 173 0.38 -7.66 -22.21
CA GLN A 173 0.74 -8.54 -21.09
C GLN A 173 0.55 -7.93 -19.69
N THR A 174 0.63 -6.60 -19.55
CA THR A 174 0.85 -5.95 -18.23
C THR A 174 -0.31 -6.04 -17.24
N GLN A 175 -1.58 -6.01 -17.68
CA GLN A 175 -2.73 -6.07 -16.74
C GLN A 175 -2.92 -7.46 -16.14
N LEU A 176 -2.64 -8.51 -16.91
CA LEU A 176 -2.65 -9.89 -16.43
C LEU A 176 -1.48 -10.12 -15.46
N GLU A 177 -0.31 -9.56 -15.76
CA GLU A 177 0.87 -9.62 -14.89
C GLU A 177 0.63 -8.95 -13.53
N ALA A 178 0.04 -7.74 -13.53
CA ALA A 178 -0.33 -7.06 -12.29
C ALA A 178 -1.31 -7.89 -11.45
N ARG A 179 -2.32 -8.50 -12.08
CA ARG A 179 -3.30 -9.36 -11.39
C ARG A 179 -2.65 -10.62 -10.80
N LEU A 180 -1.83 -11.32 -11.59
CA LEU A 180 -1.09 -12.50 -11.14
C LEU A 180 -0.12 -12.16 -9.99
N PHE A 181 0.52 -11.00 -10.05
CA PHE A 181 1.41 -10.53 -9.00
C PHE A 181 0.67 -10.24 -7.68
N ILE A 182 -0.48 -9.55 -7.75
CA ILE A 182 -1.33 -9.28 -6.59
C ILE A 182 -1.87 -10.58 -5.98
N ASP A 183 -2.28 -11.53 -6.82
CA ASP A 183 -2.80 -12.82 -6.35
C ASP A 183 -1.69 -13.67 -5.70
N ALA A 184 -0.47 -13.66 -6.24
CA ALA A 184 0.69 -14.30 -5.61
C ALA A 184 1.02 -13.66 -4.25
N ALA A 185 1.07 -12.34 -4.17
CA ALA A 185 1.36 -11.62 -2.93
C ALA A 185 0.28 -11.84 -1.84
N ALA A 186 -1.00 -11.90 -2.25
CA ALA A 186 -2.10 -12.17 -1.33
C ALA A 186 -2.08 -13.61 -0.77
N HIS A 187 -1.62 -14.58 -1.56
CA HIS A 187 -1.46 -15.96 -1.09
C HIS A 187 -0.27 -16.15 -0.14
N GLU A 188 0.85 -15.46 -0.36
CA GLU A 188 2.00 -15.50 0.55
C GLU A 188 1.69 -14.84 1.91
N GLY A 189 0.94 -13.73 1.92
CA GLY A 189 0.52 -13.07 3.16
C GLY A 189 -0.41 -13.91 4.04
N GLN A 190 -1.18 -14.83 3.47
CA GLN A 190 -2.05 -15.76 4.22
C GLN A 190 -1.32 -17.01 4.71
N ALA A 191 -0.27 -17.45 4.01
CA ALA A 191 0.55 -18.60 4.43
C ALA A 191 1.37 -18.30 5.70
N GLY A 192 1.78 -17.04 5.91
CA GLY A 192 2.48 -16.60 7.12
C GLY A 192 1.63 -16.60 8.40
N GLN A 193 0.30 -16.68 8.29
CA GLN A 193 -0.62 -16.76 9.44
C GLN A 193 -1.08 -18.19 9.75
N ARG A 194 -0.71 -19.18 8.94
CA ARG A 194 -1.04 -20.59 9.16
C ARG A 194 0.18 -21.48 9.02
N GLN A 195 1.12 -21.39 9.96
CA GLN A 195 2.06 -22.50 10.21
C GLN A 195 2.73 -22.39 11.60
N ALA A 196 1.93 -22.53 12.65
CA ALA A 196 2.37 -23.31 13.81
C ALA A 196 2.02 -24.78 13.51
N GLY A 197 2.99 -25.53 13.00
CA GLY A 197 2.94 -27.00 12.94
C GLY A 197 2.32 -27.62 11.68
N ALA A 198 3.10 -27.77 10.61
CA ALA A 198 3.04 -28.94 9.73
C ALA A 198 4.30 -29.02 8.84
N ARG A 199 4.87 -30.23 8.75
CA ARG A 199 6.08 -30.57 7.97
C ARG A 199 5.88 -30.41 6.45
N PRO A 200 6.95 -30.16 5.67
CA PRO A 200 6.81 -29.92 4.23
C PRO A 200 6.62 -31.22 3.45
N LEU A 201 5.74 -31.19 2.44
CA LEU A 201 5.67 -32.19 1.38
C LEU A 201 6.21 -31.58 0.08
N HIS A 202 7.18 -32.28 -0.50
CA HIS A 202 7.72 -32.04 -1.83
C HIS A 202 6.66 -32.31 -2.92
N SER A 203 6.48 -31.37 -3.85
CA SER A 203 6.25 -31.70 -5.27
C SER A 203 6.46 -30.46 -6.14
N GLY A 204 7.29 -30.61 -7.16
CA GLY A 204 7.62 -29.57 -8.12
C GLY A 204 6.57 -29.44 -9.22
N PHE A 205 6.41 -28.22 -9.72
CA PHE A 205 5.75 -27.94 -10.99
C PHE A 205 6.73 -27.17 -11.88
N VAL A 206 7.13 -27.78 -13.00
CA VAL A 206 7.97 -27.19 -14.04
C VAL A 206 7.06 -26.91 -15.24
N LEU A 207 6.91 -25.63 -15.61
CA LEU A 207 6.35 -25.24 -16.91
C LEU A 207 7.48 -24.68 -17.78
N ARG A 208 7.77 -25.38 -18.87
CA ARG A 208 8.72 -24.99 -19.92
C ARG A 208 8.08 -23.93 -20.82
N ALA A 209 8.71 -22.76 -20.96
CA ALA A 209 8.49 -21.84 -22.06
C ALA A 209 9.84 -21.49 -22.70
N GLY A 210 9.91 -21.61 -24.03
CA GLY A 210 11.13 -21.48 -24.81
C GLY A 210 11.49 -20.02 -25.16
N SER A 211 12.80 -19.80 -25.22
CA SER A 211 13.55 -18.88 -26.10
C SER A 211 13.25 -17.37 -26.05
N TYR A 212 13.83 -16.71 -25.03
CA TYR A 212 14.62 -15.47 -25.05
C TYR A 212 14.12 -14.21 -25.83
N ARG A 213 13.57 -13.24 -25.08
CA ARG A 213 13.85 -11.79 -25.23
C ARG A 213 13.44 -11.01 -23.95
N ARG A 214 14.42 -10.84 -23.06
CA ARG A 214 14.40 -10.10 -21.77
C ARG A 214 13.09 -10.24 -20.99
N GLU A 215 12.97 -11.41 -20.36
CA GLU A 215 12.07 -11.67 -19.24
C GLU A 215 12.24 -10.61 -18.17
N VAL A 216 11.14 -10.02 -17.73
CA VAL A 216 11.06 -9.54 -16.35
C VAL A 216 11.39 -10.75 -15.50
N ASP A 217 12.51 -10.69 -14.79
CA ASP A 217 13.03 -11.82 -14.03
C ASP A 217 12.07 -12.12 -12.86
N TYR A 218 11.10 -12.98 -13.11
CA TYR A 218 10.14 -13.45 -12.11
C TYR A 218 10.84 -14.13 -10.93
N ALA A 219 12.07 -14.62 -11.10
CA ALA A 219 12.88 -15.12 -10.01
C ALA A 219 13.38 -13.97 -9.12
N ARG A 220 13.74 -12.81 -9.68
CA ARG A 220 14.10 -11.59 -8.94
C ARG A 220 12.91 -11.01 -8.17
N ILE A 221 11.72 -10.99 -8.76
CA ILE A 221 10.49 -10.55 -8.09
C ILE A 221 10.14 -11.49 -6.91
N ARG A 222 10.25 -12.82 -7.09
CA ARG A 222 10.11 -13.78 -5.97
C ARG A 222 11.25 -13.68 -4.95
N GLN A 223 12.47 -13.36 -5.36
CA GLN A 223 13.60 -13.14 -4.44
C GLN A 223 13.40 -11.90 -3.57
N LEU A 224 12.81 -10.83 -4.12
CA LEU A 224 12.47 -9.62 -3.38
C LEU A 224 11.32 -9.87 -2.38
N ALA A 225 10.33 -10.70 -2.75
CA ALA A 225 9.25 -11.11 -1.84
C ALA A 225 9.74 -12.04 -0.71
N SER A 226 10.62 -13.00 -1.03
CA SER A 226 11.15 -13.97 -0.05
C SER A 226 12.20 -13.42 0.91
N ARG A 227 12.92 -12.35 0.55
CA ARG A 227 13.91 -11.70 1.44
C ARG A 227 13.29 -10.95 2.63
N ARG A 228 11.97 -10.72 2.67
CA ARG A 228 11.29 -10.06 3.79
C ARG A 228 10.74 -11.03 4.87
N GLY A 229 11.01 -12.34 4.75
CA GLY A 229 10.59 -13.36 5.72
C GLY A 229 11.66 -13.80 6.73
N GLY A 230 12.87 -13.20 6.72
CA GLY A 230 13.96 -13.59 7.62
C GLY A 230 14.34 -12.47 8.58
N THR A 231 13.69 -12.41 9.75
CA THR A 231 14.26 -11.72 10.91
C THR A 231 15.29 -12.64 11.56
N ASP A 232 16.53 -12.21 11.50
CA ASP A 232 17.69 -12.77 12.18
C ASP A 232 17.47 -12.67 13.70
N TYR A 233 17.19 -13.80 14.35
CA TYR A 233 17.25 -13.89 15.81
C TYR A 233 18.67 -14.26 16.20
N GLY A 234 19.47 -13.24 16.50
CA GLY A 234 20.66 -13.41 17.33
C GLY A 234 20.25 -13.83 18.73
N THR A 235 20.71 -14.99 19.19
CA THR A 235 20.74 -15.36 20.61
C THR A 235 22.18 -15.38 21.08
N ASP A 236 22.60 -14.24 21.61
CA ASP A 236 23.64 -14.19 22.62
C ASP A 236 22.94 -14.34 23.98
N ALA A 237 23.31 -15.36 24.74
CA ALA A 237 22.87 -15.55 26.11
C ALA A 237 24.01 -16.21 26.90
N GLY A 238 24.90 -15.37 27.41
CA GLY A 238 25.73 -15.72 28.56
C GLY A 238 24.87 -15.93 29.80
N VAL A 239 25.08 -17.06 30.47
CA VAL A 239 24.72 -17.25 31.88
C VAL A 239 25.95 -17.78 32.59
N GLY A 240 26.39 -17.02 33.60
CA GLY A 240 27.51 -17.38 34.46
C GLY A 240 27.13 -18.28 35.64
N THR A 241 28.16 -19.01 36.08
CA THR A 241 28.48 -19.48 37.45
C THR A 241 27.65 -20.57 38.12
N MET A 242 28.25 -21.77 38.22
CA MET A 242 28.53 -22.57 39.44
C MET A 242 29.31 -23.81 38.95
N GLY A 243 30.55 -24.11 39.31
CA GLY A 243 31.17 -24.04 40.64
C GLY A 243 31.15 -25.42 41.30
N LEU A 244 31.77 -26.45 40.71
CA LEU A 244 32.09 -27.70 41.41
C LEU A 244 33.44 -28.28 40.92
N ARG A 245 34.44 -28.11 41.78
CA ARG A 245 35.72 -28.81 41.83
C ARG A 245 35.49 -30.19 42.44
N THR A 246 35.87 -31.27 41.78
CA THR A 246 36.54 -32.43 42.40
C THR A 246 37.12 -33.36 41.33
N GLY A 247 38.39 -33.74 41.50
CA GLY A 247 38.95 -35.01 41.05
C GLY A 247 39.60 -35.06 39.67
N ASN A 248 40.94 -34.88 39.61
CA ASN A 248 41.82 -36.01 39.29
C ASN A 248 43.28 -35.68 39.63
N LYS A 249 43.86 -36.37 40.61
CA LYS A 249 45.31 -36.49 40.82
C LYS A 249 45.72 -37.86 40.27
N GLY A 250 46.39 -37.86 39.13
CA GLY A 250 47.15 -38.99 38.61
C GLY A 250 48.60 -38.57 38.38
N ARG A 251 49.50 -39.18 39.16
CA ARG A 251 50.93 -39.52 38.96
C ARG A 251 51.59 -38.93 37.69
N HIS A 252 52.77 -38.32 37.71
CA HIS A 252 54.03 -38.66 38.36
C HIS A 252 54.88 -37.40 38.57
#